data_AF-A0A6C0C9S3-F1
#
_entry.id   AF-A0A6C0C9S3-F1
#
_cell.length_a   1.000
_cell.length_b   1.000
_cell.length_c   1.000
_cell.angle_alpha   90.00
_cell.angle_beta   90.00
_cell.angle_gamma   90.00
#
_symmetry.space_group_name_H-M   'P 1'
#
loop_
_entity.id
_entity.type
_entity.pdbx_description
1 polymer ?
#
loop_
_entity_poly.entity_id
_entity_poly.type
_entity_poly.pdbx_seq_one_letter_code
_entity_poly.pdbx_strand_id
1 'polypeptide(L)'
;MPGGIIQLAVYGTQDIFLTGTPQITFFKTVYRRYTNFAVESLQQFFVGDPNFGFDITCVVDKLGDLMHKVYLEIIIPEVNLSKNPSQYVIDQNIAQQEFIAVQDYYDLVVDYNSVDTDVIRKLSLMLRTNNLPMSEIEKIMNDPLFIDKLRIKRENLRQYILTSDTFNRIPVLRDLKLPLYYQINRFDMQILFNSVICNIDKYGGNMSPELRDVAKRRALIRIITKSIYPELQEFYLVAYNLFIEKEQVYRSFLNGTYVERYKFAWVEELGHAIIETLDLKIGNQIIDRHTGDWMILYNNVSINEYQKRNYEKMIGQVPKLIVFDSEIKPEYKLVIPLQFYFCKYSGMSIPLVALRYHDVLINLRMKDLSQLCYVEDDPGLLDIPNIQALYGINIIDAKLYVDYVFLDSDERRRFAQSTHEYLIETIQYNEFPDVLGKQYSAHLTFSQPCKYVIWFCQPNQYRGNPTGRNKCQWNNFGVNPDKTGYTLMAAFLRLNTYERTDTGQSIIFFNFVQPYMYFRHSPPDGEYVYSFGTIPLEHQPSSTCNMSRIDDFGIIMEFTPEFLQVVAENTVNSVGIYIAAYVVSYNIIRIMSGMAGLAFQVST
;
A
#
# COMPACT_ATOMS: atom_id res chain seq x y z
N MET A 1 24.53 -34.07 -37.86
CA MET A 1 23.20 -33.99 -37.24
C MET A 1 22.19 -33.44 -38.26
N PRO A 2 21.44 -34.30 -38.98
CA PRO A 2 20.52 -33.88 -40.05
C PRO A 2 19.12 -33.44 -39.57
N GLY A 3 18.85 -33.45 -38.26
CA GLY A 3 17.50 -33.26 -37.71
C GLY A 3 16.78 -31.98 -38.19
N GLY A 4 17.43 -30.82 -38.11
CA GLY A 4 16.82 -29.55 -38.54
C GLY A 4 16.59 -29.43 -40.04
N ILE A 5 17.48 -30.03 -40.85
CA ILE A 5 17.34 -30.03 -42.32
C ILE A 5 16.17 -30.92 -42.75
N ILE A 6 16.00 -32.07 -42.09
CA ILE A 6 14.85 -32.95 -42.33
C ILE A 6 13.54 -32.23 -42.03
N GLN A 7 13.46 -31.47 -40.93
CA GLN A 7 12.26 -30.70 -40.59
C GLN A 7 11.94 -29.61 -41.63
N LEU A 8 12.95 -28.93 -42.18
CA LEU A 8 12.76 -27.93 -43.24
C LEU A 8 12.35 -28.54 -44.59
N ALA A 9 12.77 -29.79 -44.86
CA ALA A 9 12.43 -30.50 -46.09
C ALA A 9 10.99 -31.05 -46.08
N VAL A 10 10.39 -31.24 -44.90
CA VAL A 10 8.99 -31.64 -44.75
C VAL A 10 8.12 -30.38 -44.88
N TYR A 11 7.60 -30.14 -46.09
CA TYR A 11 6.72 -29.02 -46.41
C TYR A 11 5.39 -29.53 -46.98
N GLY A 12 4.27 -28.99 -46.50
CA GLY A 12 2.92 -29.40 -46.89
C GLY A 12 2.02 -28.24 -47.33
N THR A 13 0.78 -28.55 -47.70
CA THR A 13 -0.20 -27.55 -48.12
C THR A 13 -0.65 -26.62 -46.99
N GLN A 14 -0.55 -27.05 -45.73
CA GLN A 14 -0.87 -26.23 -44.56
C GLN A 14 0.17 -25.11 -44.34
N ASP A 15 1.43 -25.34 -44.74
CA ASP A 15 2.52 -24.39 -44.57
C ASP A 15 2.40 -23.16 -45.49
N ILE A 16 1.55 -23.23 -46.52
CA ILE A 16 1.26 -22.10 -47.41
C ILE A 16 0.72 -20.91 -46.61
N PHE A 17 -0.11 -21.16 -45.59
CA PHE A 17 -0.68 -20.11 -44.73
C PHE A 17 0.35 -19.46 -43.80
N LEU A 18 1.48 -20.12 -43.53
CA LEU A 18 2.49 -19.65 -42.58
C LEU A 18 3.74 -19.11 -43.29
N THR A 19 4.23 -19.82 -44.31
CA THR A 19 5.56 -19.61 -44.91
C THR A 19 5.56 -19.62 -46.45
N GLY A 20 4.39 -19.68 -47.10
CA GLY A 20 4.30 -19.73 -48.56
C GLY A 20 4.91 -18.51 -49.25
N THR A 21 4.53 -17.30 -48.81
CA THR A 21 5.15 -16.04 -49.25
C THR A 21 5.57 -15.22 -48.03
N PRO A 22 6.77 -15.46 -47.46
CA PRO A 22 7.18 -14.83 -46.21
C PRO A 22 7.23 -13.30 -46.35
N GLN A 23 6.47 -12.59 -45.50
CA GLN A 23 6.45 -11.12 -45.45
C GLN A 23 7.30 -10.54 -44.32
N ILE A 24 7.62 -11.36 -43.32
CA ILE A 24 8.43 -11.00 -42.17
C ILE A 24 9.51 -12.06 -41.93
N THR A 25 10.57 -11.69 -41.21
CA THR A 25 11.61 -12.62 -40.78
C THR A 25 11.99 -12.34 -39.33
N PHE A 26 12.17 -13.41 -38.56
CA PHE A 26 12.64 -13.33 -37.17
C PHE A 26 14.16 -13.26 -37.05
N PHE A 27 14.89 -13.46 -38.15
CA PHE A 27 16.35 -13.53 -38.15
C PHE A 27 17.04 -12.22 -38.56
N LYS A 28 16.26 -11.21 -38.98
CA LYS A 28 16.78 -9.91 -39.38
C LYS A 28 15.87 -8.78 -38.91
N THR A 29 16.30 -8.09 -37.86
CA THR A 29 15.64 -6.88 -37.37
C THR A 29 16.23 -5.65 -38.06
N VAL A 30 15.39 -4.83 -38.68
CA VAL A 30 15.79 -3.53 -39.26
C VAL A 30 15.42 -2.43 -38.27
N TYR A 31 16.43 -1.85 -37.61
CA TYR A 31 16.23 -0.73 -36.70
C TYR A 31 15.95 0.56 -37.49
N ARG A 32 14.98 1.36 -37.01
CA ARG A 32 14.70 2.68 -37.57
C ARG A 32 15.69 3.69 -37.00
N ARG A 33 16.22 4.57 -37.86
CA ARG A 33 17.00 5.73 -37.44
C ARG A 33 16.06 6.75 -36.79
N TYR A 34 16.50 7.36 -35.71
CA TYR A 34 15.82 8.45 -34.99
C TYR A 34 16.61 9.75 -35.15
N THR A 35 15.98 10.88 -34.86
CA THR A 35 16.64 12.20 -34.83
C THR A 35 17.49 12.33 -33.58
N ASN A 36 18.61 13.05 -33.66
CA ASN A 36 19.49 13.18 -32.49
C ASN A 36 18.81 14.07 -31.42
N PHE A 37 18.82 13.60 -30.17
CA PHE A 37 18.32 14.35 -29.03
C PHE A 37 19.13 14.03 -27.77
N ALA A 38 19.11 14.94 -26.80
CA ALA A 38 19.65 14.72 -25.47
C ALA A 38 18.58 15.01 -24.41
N VAL A 39 18.67 14.36 -23.26
CA VAL A 39 17.75 14.57 -22.12
C VAL A 39 18.57 14.96 -20.91
N GLU A 40 18.13 16.01 -20.22
CA GLU A 40 18.70 16.48 -18.97
C GLU A 40 17.59 16.79 -17.97
N SER A 41 17.74 16.35 -16.73
CA SER A 41 16.79 16.64 -15.66
C SER A 41 17.26 17.88 -14.91
N LEU A 42 16.48 18.94 -14.95
CA LEU A 42 16.81 20.21 -14.31
C LEU A 42 15.78 20.55 -13.24
N GLN A 43 16.28 21.12 -12.15
CA GLN A 43 15.45 21.54 -11.03
C GLN A 43 14.79 22.88 -11.33
N GLN A 44 13.54 23.01 -10.89
CA GLN A 44 12.69 24.20 -10.95
C GLN A 44 12.18 24.51 -9.54
N PHE A 45 11.99 25.79 -9.26
CA PHE A 45 11.63 26.27 -7.92
C PHE A 45 10.17 26.73 -7.88
N PHE A 46 9.52 26.46 -6.76
CA PHE A 46 8.20 26.99 -6.49
C PHE A 46 8.27 28.44 -6.02
N VAL A 47 7.28 29.22 -6.42
CA VAL A 47 6.96 30.55 -5.89
C VAL A 47 5.84 30.38 -4.87
N GLY A 48 6.07 30.86 -3.66
CA GLY A 48 5.16 30.74 -2.52
C GLY A 48 5.87 30.18 -1.28
N ASP A 49 5.13 30.03 -0.20
CA ASP A 49 5.61 29.36 1.02
C ASP A 49 5.31 27.86 0.91
N PRO A 50 6.33 26.98 0.77
CA PRO A 50 6.12 25.56 0.65
C PRO A 50 5.83 24.97 2.03
N ASN A 51 4.61 25.15 2.54
CA ASN A 51 4.17 24.57 3.80
C ASN A 51 2.77 23.95 3.68
N PHE A 52 2.38 23.11 4.65
CA PHE A 52 1.08 22.43 4.65
C PHE A 52 -0.08 23.43 4.60
N GLY A 53 -1.12 23.13 3.82
CA GLY A 53 -2.31 23.99 3.65
C GLY A 53 -2.15 25.16 2.67
N PHE A 54 -0.95 25.40 2.14
CA PHE A 54 -0.69 26.51 1.21
C PHE A 54 -0.66 26.08 -0.25
N ASP A 55 -0.95 27.06 -1.12
CA ASP A 55 -0.83 26.96 -2.57
C ASP A 55 0.55 27.46 -3.02
N ILE A 56 1.26 26.65 -3.80
CA ILE A 56 2.54 27.02 -4.42
C ILE A 56 2.49 26.85 -5.93
N THR A 57 3.21 27.70 -6.66
CA THR A 57 3.20 27.71 -8.13
C THR A 57 4.62 27.63 -8.69
N CYS A 58 4.88 26.66 -9.56
CA CYS A 58 6.13 26.56 -10.30
C CYS A 58 5.93 27.08 -11.72
N VAL A 59 6.71 28.09 -12.10
CA VAL A 59 6.83 28.52 -13.50
C VAL A 59 7.91 27.67 -14.15
N VAL A 60 7.57 26.92 -15.20
CA VAL A 60 8.55 26.07 -15.89
C VAL A 60 9.40 26.93 -16.83
N ASP A 61 10.70 26.98 -16.58
CA ASP A 61 11.65 27.69 -17.42
C ASP A 61 11.80 27.01 -18.79
N LYS A 62 11.99 27.80 -19.84
CA LYS A 62 12.14 27.33 -21.22
C LYS A 62 13.61 27.04 -21.54
N LEU A 63 14.25 26.16 -20.74
CA LEU A 63 15.68 25.81 -20.88
C LEU A 63 15.91 24.84 -22.05
N GLY A 64 15.04 23.83 -22.20
CA GLY A 64 15.06 22.88 -23.32
C GLY A 64 13.99 23.15 -24.39
N ASP A 65 13.97 22.31 -25.42
CA ASP A 65 13.03 22.45 -26.52
C ASP A 65 11.69 21.75 -26.24
N LEU A 66 11.72 20.59 -25.60
CA LEU A 66 10.54 19.86 -25.12
C LEU A 66 10.62 19.57 -23.62
N MET A 67 9.46 19.35 -23.00
CA MET A 67 9.32 18.91 -21.61
C MET A 67 8.65 17.53 -21.55
N HIS A 68 9.25 16.58 -20.84
CA HIS A 68 8.73 15.20 -20.70
C HIS A 68 8.37 14.86 -19.25
N LYS A 69 9.17 14.06 -18.53
CA LYS A 69 8.82 13.62 -17.17
C LYS A 69 9.03 14.73 -16.17
N VAL A 70 8.16 14.75 -15.18
CA VAL A 70 8.21 15.72 -14.10
C VAL A 70 8.07 14.98 -12.77
N TYR A 71 8.95 15.32 -11.82
CA TYR A 71 8.98 14.76 -10.48
C TYR A 71 8.85 15.87 -9.45
N LEU A 72 7.92 15.71 -8.52
CA LEU A 72 7.75 16.59 -7.37
C LEU A 72 8.59 16.03 -6.21
N GLU A 73 9.60 16.78 -5.77
CA GLU A 73 10.40 16.47 -4.60
C GLU A 73 9.90 17.30 -3.42
N ILE A 74 9.52 16.64 -2.32
CA ILE A 74 9.13 17.30 -1.06
C ILE A 74 9.97 16.69 0.07
N ILE A 75 10.63 17.54 0.85
CA ILE A 75 11.39 17.12 2.02
C ILE A 75 10.56 17.39 3.26
N ILE A 76 10.10 16.32 3.92
CA ILE A 76 9.37 16.40 5.18
C ILE A 76 10.36 16.43 6.37
N PRO A 77 10.05 17.18 7.44
CA PRO A 77 10.96 17.37 8.56
C PRO A 77 11.08 16.13 9.43
N GLU A 78 12.14 16.08 10.24
CA GLU A 78 12.20 15.19 11.39
C GLU A 78 11.13 15.59 12.41
N VAL A 79 10.32 14.63 12.86
CA VAL A 79 9.29 14.86 13.88
C VAL A 79 9.71 14.17 15.18
N ASN A 80 9.95 14.99 16.20
CA ASN A 80 10.32 14.55 17.55
C ASN A 80 9.40 15.21 18.59
N LEU A 81 8.32 14.50 18.94
CA LEU A 81 7.34 14.97 19.93
C LEU A 81 7.77 14.64 21.36
N SER A 82 8.84 15.27 21.86
CA SER A 82 9.30 15.08 23.24
C SER A 82 8.32 15.67 24.25
N LYS A 83 7.91 14.86 25.24
CA LYS A 83 7.11 15.33 26.37
C LYS A 83 7.95 16.26 27.26
N ASN A 84 7.28 17.13 28.01
CA ASN A 84 7.96 17.87 29.07
C ASN A 84 8.39 16.91 30.19
N PRO A 85 9.59 17.05 30.79
CA PRO A 85 10.05 16.16 31.86
C PRO A 85 9.10 16.04 33.06
N SER A 86 8.31 17.08 33.33
CA SER A 86 7.29 17.07 34.40
C SER A 86 6.07 16.18 34.11
N GLN A 87 5.91 15.75 32.85
CA GLN A 87 4.81 14.91 32.38
C GLN A 87 5.27 13.48 32.10
N TYR A 88 6.52 13.12 32.42
CA TYR A 88 7.01 11.76 32.24
C TYR A 88 6.24 10.82 33.17
N VAL A 89 5.73 9.75 32.61
CA VAL A 89 5.00 8.71 33.34
C VAL A 89 6.00 7.73 33.96
N ILE A 90 7.13 7.51 33.28
CA ILE A 90 8.16 6.56 33.68
C ILE A 90 9.27 7.30 34.43
N ASP A 91 9.45 6.93 35.69
CA ASP A 91 10.60 7.31 36.50
C ASP A 91 11.69 6.23 36.45
N GLN A 92 12.92 6.60 36.83
CA GLN A 92 14.06 5.66 36.92
C GLN A 92 13.74 4.41 37.77
N ASN A 93 13.02 4.59 38.88
CA ASN A 93 12.62 3.48 39.76
C ASN A 93 11.62 2.54 39.06
N ILE A 94 10.68 3.09 38.29
CA ILE A 94 9.69 2.31 37.54
C ILE A 94 10.40 1.55 36.43
N ALA A 95 11.28 2.21 35.67
CA ALA A 95 12.07 1.58 34.62
C ALA A 95 12.94 0.43 35.13
N GLN A 96 13.56 0.59 36.32
CA GLN A 96 14.32 -0.48 36.95
C GLN A 96 13.44 -1.67 37.32
N GLN A 97 12.28 -1.43 37.92
CA GLN A 97 11.35 -2.49 38.31
C GLN A 97 10.80 -3.24 37.10
N GLU A 98 10.44 -2.53 36.04
CA GLU A 98 9.99 -3.14 34.78
C GLU A 98 11.10 -3.99 34.14
N PHE A 99 12.33 -3.48 34.10
CA PHE A 99 13.46 -4.23 33.55
C PHE A 99 13.71 -5.54 34.30
N ILE A 100 13.74 -5.51 35.64
CA ILE A 100 13.92 -6.71 36.46
C ILE A 100 12.78 -7.71 36.21
N ALA A 101 11.54 -7.23 36.15
CA ALA A 101 10.38 -8.10 35.91
C ALA A 101 10.42 -8.80 34.53
N VAL A 102 10.86 -8.09 33.49
CA VAL A 102 11.07 -8.68 32.16
C VAL A 102 12.28 -9.61 32.14
N GLN A 103 13.35 -9.27 32.85
CA GLN A 103 14.54 -10.12 32.95
C GLN A 103 14.18 -11.48 33.58
N ASP A 104 13.46 -11.50 34.70
CA ASP A 104 13.00 -12.73 35.35
C ASP A 104 12.13 -13.57 34.40
N TYR A 105 11.24 -12.92 33.63
CA TYR A 105 10.43 -13.59 32.62
C TYR A 105 11.26 -14.18 31.49
N TYR A 106 12.20 -13.40 30.95
CA TYR A 106 13.07 -13.80 29.85
C TYR A 106 13.95 -14.99 30.24
N ASP A 107 14.53 -14.97 31.45
CA ASP A 107 15.35 -16.06 31.96
C ASP A 107 14.54 -17.36 32.08
N LEU A 108 13.28 -17.30 32.55
CA LEU A 108 12.38 -18.45 32.58
C LEU A 108 12.03 -18.98 31.19
N VAL A 109 11.84 -18.09 30.20
CA VAL A 109 11.57 -18.47 28.80
C VAL A 109 12.79 -19.15 28.18
N VAL A 110 13.99 -18.61 28.38
CA VAL A 110 15.26 -19.20 27.91
C VAL A 110 15.46 -20.59 28.53
N ASP A 111 15.27 -20.70 29.83
CA ASP A 111 15.39 -21.96 30.56
C ASP A 111 14.44 -23.02 30.00
N TYR A 112 13.17 -22.67 29.80
CA TYR A 112 12.17 -23.58 29.25
C TYR A 112 12.49 -23.97 27.80
N ASN A 113 12.75 -23.01 26.92
CA ASN A 113 13.06 -23.26 25.51
C ASN A 113 14.31 -24.10 25.32
N SER A 114 15.33 -23.92 26.18
CA SER A 114 16.56 -24.71 26.12
C SER A 114 16.31 -26.20 26.41
N VAL A 115 15.50 -26.50 27.43
CA VAL A 115 15.15 -27.86 27.83
C VAL A 115 14.20 -28.49 26.81
N ASP A 116 13.22 -27.75 26.31
CA ASP A 116 12.28 -28.25 25.30
C ASP A 116 13.02 -28.57 23.99
N THR A 117 13.91 -27.68 23.54
CA THR A 117 14.75 -27.92 22.35
C THR A 117 15.66 -29.16 22.52
N ASP A 118 16.19 -29.43 23.71
CA ASP A 118 16.97 -30.64 23.98
C ASP A 118 16.09 -31.90 23.89
N VAL A 119 14.86 -31.86 24.41
CA VAL A 119 13.87 -32.93 24.26
C VAL A 119 13.51 -33.15 22.79
N ILE A 120 13.27 -32.08 22.02
CA ILE A 120 13.01 -32.13 20.57
C ILE A 120 14.14 -32.84 19.85
N ARG A 121 15.39 -32.44 20.13
CA ARG A 121 16.59 -33.02 19.50
C ARG A 121 16.68 -34.51 19.79
N LYS A 122 16.55 -34.91 21.05
CA LYS A 122 16.58 -36.33 21.47
C LYS A 122 15.43 -37.12 20.83
N LEU A 123 14.21 -36.60 20.82
CA LEU A 123 13.07 -37.24 20.17
C LEU A 123 13.28 -37.37 18.66
N SER A 124 13.78 -36.32 18.00
CA SER A 124 14.03 -36.35 16.56
C SER A 124 15.07 -37.40 16.18
N LEU A 125 16.08 -37.62 17.04
CA LEU A 125 17.08 -38.67 16.88
C LEU A 125 16.45 -40.06 17.05
N MET A 126 15.63 -40.25 18.10
CA MET A 126 14.91 -41.51 18.33
C MET A 126 13.96 -41.86 17.18
N LEU A 127 13.24 -40.88 16.63
CA LEU A 127 12.30 -41.09 15.53
C LEU A 127 12.98 -41.46 14.20
N ARG A 128 14.20 -40.96 13.96
CA ARG A 128 15.00 -41.23 12.76
C ARG A 128 15.80 -42.53 12.84
N THR A 129 15.96 -43.10 14.04
CA THR A 129 16.68 -44.35 14.23
C THR A 129 15.76 -45.53 13.89
N ASN A 130 16.09 -46.30 12.85
CA ASN A 130 15.22 -47.37 12.32
C ASN A 130 15.00 -48.56 13.27
N ASN A 131 15.85 -48.73 14.29
CA ASN A 131 15.87 -49.93 15.14
C ASN A 131 15.10 -49.79 16.47
N LEU A 132 14.49 -48.65 16.76
CA LEU A 132 13.66 -48.46 17.96
C LEU A 132 12.18 -48.61 17.59
N PRO A 133 11.39 -49.47 18.23
CA PRO A 133 9.94 -49.52 18.03
C PRO A 133 9.24 -48.29 18.64
N MET A 134 8.06 -47.91 18.13
CA MET A 134 7.35 -46.71 18.62
C MET A 134 6.95 -46.85 20.10
N SER A 135 6.63 -48.07 20.56
CA SER A 135 6.28 -48.36 21.95
C SER A 135 7.40 -48.07 22.95
N GLU A 136 8.67 -48.19 22.57
CA GLU A 136 9.81 -47.81 23.42
C GLU A 136 9.97 -46.29 23.47
N ILE A 137 9.76 -45.60 22.35
CA ILE A 137 9.79 -44.13 22.30
C ILE A 137 8.68 -43.56 23.19
N GLU A 138 7.49 -44.16 23.18
CA GLU A 138 6.37 -43.77 24.06
C GLU A 138 6.69 -43.97 25.55
N LYS A 139 7.43 -45.03 25.90
CA LYS A 139 7.90 -45.24 27.29
C LYS A 139 8.93 -44.18 27.69
N ILE A 140 9.91 -43.89 26.84
CA ILE A 140 10.97 -42.89 27.12
C ILE A 140 10.35 -41.50 27.26
N MET A 141 9.42 -41.13 26.39
CA MET A 141 8.74 -39.84 26.44
C MET A 141 7.79 -39.66 27.63
N ASN A 142 7.49 -40.75 28.36
CA ASN A 142 6.73 -40.70 29.61
C ASN A 142 7.58 -41.10 30.83
N ASP A 143 8.89 -41.29 30.66
CA ASP A 143 9.82 -41.56 31.75
C ASP A 143 10.04 -40.29 32.58
N PRO A 144 9.80 -40.34 33.91
CA PRO A 144 10.09 -39.23 34.81
C PRO A 144 11.50 -38.66 34.65
N LEU A 145 12.53 -39.51 34.47
CA LEU A 145 13.92 -39.07 34.34
C LEU A 145 14.17 -38.22 33.09
N PHE A 146 13.40 -38.44 32.03
CA PHE A 146 13.55 -37.76 30.75
C PHE A 146 12.76 -36.45 30.72
N ILE A 147 11.53 -36.46 31.24
CA ILE A 147 10.59 -35.34 31.13
C ILE A 147 10.58 -34.42 32.35
N ASP A 148 10.89 -34.88 33.56
CA ASP A 148 10.62 -34.09 34.77
C ASP A 148 11.29 -32.71 34.74
N LYS A 149 12.48 -32.60 34.13
CA LYS A 149 13.13 -31.30 33.90
C LYS A 149 12.28 -30.34 33.06
N LEU A 150 11.72 -30.83 31.94
CA LEU A 150 10.82 -30.04 31.08
C LEU A 150 9.55 -29.68 31.83
N ARG A 151 8.95 -30.66 32.53
CA ARG A 151 7.71 -30.48 33.30
C ARG A 151 7.87 -29.40 34.38
N ILE A 152 8.97 -29.45 35.13
CA ILE A 152 9.27 -28.46 36.18
C ILE A 152 9.48 -27.08 35.57
N LYS A 153 10.29 -26.94 34.51
CA LYS A 153 10.54 -25.63 33.88
C LYS A 153 9.27 -25.02 33.27
N ARG A 154 8.45 -25.84 32.61
CA ARG A 154 7.14 -25.43 32.10
C ARG A 154 6.21 -24.96 33.21
N GLU A 155 6.13 -25.72 34.31
CA GLU A 155 5.26 -25.36 35.41
C GLU A 155 5.73 -24.08 36.10
N ASN A 156 7.04 -23.90 36.30
CA ASN A 156 7.60 -22.65 36.83
C ASN A 156 7.24 -21.45 35.95
N LEU A 157 7.40 -21.57 34.62
CA LEU A 157 7.02 -20.52 33.68
C LEU A 157 5.52 -20.21 33.72
N ARG A 158 4.67 -21.25 33.75
CA ARG A 158 3.21 -21.09 33.87
C ARG A 158 2.79 -20.43 35.17
N GLN A 159 3.34 -20.88 36.28
CA GLN A 159 3.06 -20.32 37.60
C GLN A 159 3.49 -18.86 37.65
N TYR A 160 4.66 -18.52 37.09
CA TYR A 160 5.11 -17.13 36.99
C TYR A 160 4.14 -16.26 36.18
N ILE A 161 3.70 -16.72 35.00
CA ILE A 161 2.73 -16.00 34.14
C ILE A 161 1.38 -15.83 34.86
N LEU A 162 0.91 -16.84 35.60
CA LEU A 162 -0.40 -16.82 36.24
C LEU A 162 -0.43 -15.99 37.54
N THR A 163 0.60 -16.12 38.37
CA THR A 163 0.54 -15.68 39.78
C THR A 163 1.45 -14.51 40.10
N SER A 164 2.47 -14.20 39.29
CA SER A 164 3.41 -13.15 39.68
C SER A 164 2.80 -11.75 39.50
N ASP A 165 2.92 -10.95 40.56
CA ASP A 165 2.53 -9.54 40.52
C ASP A 165 3.48 -8.73 39.62
N THR A 166 4.74 -9.13 39.51
CA THR A 166 5.74 -8.51 38.63
C THR A 166 5.35 -8.61 37.16
N PHE A 167 4.84 -9.77 36.73
CA PHE A 167 4.35 -9.95 35.35
C PHE A 167 3.09 -9.12 35.07
N ASN A 168 2.17 -9.02 36.04
CA ASN A 168 0.94 -8.24 35.86
C ASN A 168 1.17 -6.72 35.87
N ARG A 169 2.31 -6.24 36.37
CA ARG A 169 2.66 -4.81 36.38
C ARG A 169 2.95 -4.26 34.99
N ILE A 170 3.42 -5.10 34.07
CA ILE A 170 3.73 -4.69 32.70
C ILE A 170 2.45 -4.86 31.87
N PRO A 171 1.84 -3.78 31.35
CA PRO A 171 0.55 -3.85 30.66
C PRO A 171 0.56 -4.83 29.48
N VAL A 172 1.62 -4.80 28.66
CA VAL A 172 1.79 -5.67 27.49
C VAL A 172 1.76 -7.16 27.88
N LEU A 173 2.46 -7.53 28.96
CA LEU A 173 2.50 -8.92 29.43
C LEU A 173 1.18 -9.34 30.09
N ARG A 174 0.56 -8.43 30.84
CA ARG A 174 -0.75 -8.66 31.47
C ARG A 174 -1.81 -8.99 30.43
N ASP A 175 -1.85 -8.26 29.32
CA ASP A 175 -2.84 -8.45 28.26
C ASP A 175 -2.59 -9.75 27.47
N LEU A 176 -1.32 -10.20 27.40
CA LEU A 176 -0.91 -11.45 26.76
C LEU A 176 -0.95 -12.68 27.67
N LYS A 177 -1.39 -12.55 28.92
CA LYS A 177 -1.36 -13.61 29.94
C LYS A 177 -2.05 -14.91 29.51
N LEU A 178 -3.30 -14.82 29.04
CA LEU A 178 -4.06 -15.99 28.55
C LEU A 178 -3.47 -16.56 27.26
N PRO A 179 -3.22 -15.74 26.21
CA PRO A 179 -2.59 -16.20 24.98
C PRO A 179 -1.29 -16.97 25.21
N LEU A 180 -0.37 -16.44 26.02
CA LEU A 180 0.92 -17.08 26.31
C LEU A 180 0.74 -18.41 27.04
N TYR A 181 -0.20 -18.49 27.98
CA TYR A 181 -0.51 -19.74 28.68
C TYR A 181 -0.98 -20.84 27.71
N TYR A 182 -1.89 -20.51 26.79
CA TYR A 182 -2.35 -21.45 25.78
C TYR A 182 -1.28 -21.79 24.74
N GLN A 183 -0.45 -20.81 24.37
CA GLN A 183 0.66 -21.01 23.43
C GLN A 183 1.66 -22.03 23.98
N ILE A 184 2.06 -21.92 25.26
CA ILE A 184 2.95 -22.89 25.92
C ILE A 184 2.39 -24.32 25.83
N ASN A 185 1.07 -24.50 25.99
CA ASN A 185 0.45 -25.83 25.89
C ASN A 185 0.44 -26.38 24.47
N ARG A 186 0.37 -25.49 23.48
CA ARG A 186 0.27 -25.83 22.08
C ARG A 186 1.60 -26.36 21.53
N PHE A 187 2.73 -25.76 21.92
CA PHE A 187 4.04 -26.14 21.36
C PHE A 187 4.89 -27.02 22.28
N ASP A 188 4.50 -27.23 23.55
CA ASP A 188 5.20 -28.16 24.43
C ASP A 188 5.28 -29.58 23.85
N MET A 189 6.50 -30.12 23.79
CA MET A 189 6.75 -31.38 23.12
C MET A 189 6.07 -32.59 23.72
N GLN A 190 5.97 -32.65 25.05
CA GLN A 190 5.37 -33.80 25.70
C GLN A 190 3.87 -33.83 25.46
N ILE A 191 3.22 -32.66 25.55
CA ILE A 191 1.77 -32.51 25.31
C ILE A 191 1.46 -32.81 23.85
N LEU A 192 2.23 -32.25 22.92
CA LEU A 192 2.07 -32.51 21.48
C LEU A 192 2.28 -33.99 21.14
N PHE A 193 3.34 -34.60 21.68
CA PHE A 193 3.64 -36.02 21.46
C PHE A 193 2.45 -36.90 21.88
N ASN A 194 1.94 -36.71 23.10
CA ASN A 194 0.80 -37.45 23.62
C ASN A 194 -0.49 -37.18 22.82
N SER A 195 -0.71 -35.93 22.40
CA SER A 195 -1.86 -35.58 21.56
C SER A 195 -1.85 -36.29 20.20
N VAL A 196 -0.69 -36.31 19.53
CA VAL A 196 -0.53 -36.98 18.23
C VAL A 196 -0.75 -38.49 18.35
N ILE A 197 -0.21 -39.11 19.39
CA ILE A 197 -0.40 -40.54 19.66
C ILE A 197 -1.86 -40.85 19.91
N CYS A 198 -2.51 -40.15 20.84
CA CYS A 198 -3.93 -40.35 21.15
C CYS A 198 -4.82 -40.17 19.93
N ASN A 199 -4.57 -39.17 19.08
CA ASN A 199 -5.36 -38.95 17.87
C ASN A 199 -5.19 -40.08 16.86
N ILE A 200 -3.96 -40.54 16.62
CA ILE A 200 -3.71 -41.64 15.67
C ILE A 200 -4.28 -42.96 16.20
N ASP A 201 -4.20 -43.21 17.50
CA ASP A 201 -4.76 -44.42 18.10
C ASP A 201 -6.29 -44.42 18.10
N LYS A 202 -6.92 -43.25 18.27
CA LYS A 202 -8.39 -43.10 18.25
C LYS A 202 -8.99 -43.19 16.84
N TYR A 203 -8.36 -42.56 15.84
CA TYR A 203 -8.91 -42.46 14.48
C TYR A 203 -8.27 -43.41 13.47
N GLY A 204 -7.15 -44.06 13.83
CA GLY A 204 -6.42 -45.01 12.98
C GLY A 204 -6.80 -46.48 13.17
N GLY A 205 -7.96 -46.78 13.77
CA GLY A 205 -8.37 -48.16 14.12
C GLY A 205 -8.42 -49.16 12.95
N ASN A 206 -8.57 -48.68 11.71
CA ASN A 206 -8.61 -49.50 10.50
C ASN A 206 -7.21 -49.83 9.93
N MET A 207 -6.13 -49.29 10.51
CA MET A 207 -4.75 -49.48 10.04
C MET A 207 -4.05 -50.64 10.77
N SER A 208 -3.18 -51.37 10.06
CA SER A 208 -2.29 -52.35 10.71
C SER A 208 -1.40 -51.66 11.76
N PRO A 209 -0.96 -52.36 12.82
CA PRO A 209 -0.08 -51.79 13.83
C PRO A 209 1.18 -51.14 13.25
N GLU A 210 1.78 -51.77 12.23
CA GLU A 210 2.97 -51.26 11.54
C GLU A 210 2.70 -49.94 10.78
N LEU A 211 1.54 -49.85 10.10
CA LEU A 211 1.13 -48.63 9.41
C LEU A 211 0.84 -47.48 10.40
N ARG A 212 0.32 -47.80 11.59
CA ARG A 212 0.11 -46.81 12.66
C ARG A 212 1.43 -46.26 13.19
N ASP A 213 2.43 -47.12 13.42
CA ASP A 213 3.76 -46.69 13.87
C ASP A 213 4.46 -45.79 12.83
N VAL A 214 4.35 -46.15 11.55
CA VAL A 214 4.86 -45.31 10.45
C VAL A 214 4.13 -43.97 10.38
N ALA A 215 2.80 -43.96 10.55
CA ALA A 215 2.00 -42.74 10.58
C ALA A 215 2.37 -41.82 11.76
N LYS A 216 2.53 -42.39 12.96
CA LYS A 216 2.99 -41.68 14.18
C LYS A 216 4.35 -41.02 13.94
N ARG A 217 5.33 -41.76 13.42
CA ARG A 217 6.68 -41.22 13.11
C ARG A 217 6.64 -40.09 12.09
N ARG A 218 5.93 -40.30 10.98
CA ARG A 218 5.86 -39.32 9.90
C ARG A 218 5.16 -38.03 10.37
N ALA A 219 4.10 -38.16 11.16
CA ALA A 219 3.39 -37.02 11.75
C ALA A 219 4.30 -36.23 12.69
N LEU A 220 4.96 -36.89 13.64
CA LEU A 220 5.86 -36.23 14.60
C LEU A 220 7.04 -35.54 13.91
N ILE A 221 7.70 -36.17 12.94
CA ILE A 221 8.80 -35.55 12.19
C ILE A 221 8.31 -34.31 11.42
N ARG A 222 7.12 -34.39 10.80
CA ARG A 222 6.51 -33.26 10.08
C ARG A 222 6.20 -32.10 11.03
N ILE A 223 5.64 -32.38 12.21
CA ILE A 223 5.27 -31.37 13.20
C ILE A 223 6.53 -30.69 13.75
N ILE A 224 7.54 -31.46 14.15
CA ILE A 224 8.83 -30.94 14.63
C ILE A 224 9.46 -30.00 13.59
N THR A 225 9.50 -30.42 12.33
CA THR A 225 10.20 -29.64 11.27
C THR A 225 9.42 -28.44 10.74
N LYS A 226 8.09 -28.51 10.66
CA LYS A 226 7.27 -27.46 10.04
C LYS A 226 6.55 -26.53 11.02
N SER A 227 6.30 -26.95 12.26
CA SER A 227 5.44 -26.22 13.20
C SER A 227 6.17 -25.78 14.45
N ILE A 228 6.89 -26.69 15.13
CA ILE A 228 7.38 -26.44 16.50
C ILE A 228 8.56 -25.46 16.52
N TYR A 229 9.57 -25.65 15.66
CA TYR A 229 10.71 -24.73 15.63
C TYR A 229 10.30 -23.28 15.33
N PRO A 230 9.44 -22.99 14.32
CA PRO A 230 8.90 -21.66 14.12
C PRO A 230 8.14 -21.11 15.33
N GLU A 231 7.24 -21.89 15.94
CA GLU A 231 6.44 -21.45 17.09
C GLU A 231 7.31 -21.14 18.33
N LEU A 232 8.31 -21.97 18.62
CA LEU A 232 9.30 -21.72 19.69
C LEU A 232 10.15 -20.47 19.41
N GLN A 233 10.55 -20.28 18.15
CA GLN A 233 11.33 -19.11 17.75
C GLN A 233 10.52 -17.83 17.89
N GLU A 234 9.26 -17.82 17.45
CA GLU A 234 8.36 -16.67 17.62
C GLU A 234 8.15 -16.36 19.11
N PHE A 235 7.88 -17.38 19.94
CA PHE A 235 7.71 -17.22 21.38
C PHE A 235 8.96 -16.62 22.04
N TYR A 236 10.15 -17.11 21.67
CA TYR A 236 11.42 -16.56 22.14
C TYR A 236 11.64 -15.10 21.71
N LEU A 237 11.39 -14.78 20.43
CA LEU A 237 11.61 -13.45 19.88
C LEU A 237 10.73 -12.39 20.56
N VAL A 238 9.49 -12.74 20.91
CA VAL A 238 8.60 -11.83 21.65
C VAL A 238 9.19 -11.47 23.02
N ALA A 239 9.65 -12.47 23.78
CA ALA A 239 10.27 -12.23 25.09
C ALA A 239 11.59 -11.46 24.97
N TYR A 240 12.41 -11.81 23.97
CA TYR A 240 13.70 -11.17 23.72
C TYR A 240 13.56 -9.70 23.31
N ASN A 241 12.64 -9.37 22.39
CA ASN A 241 12.41 -8.00 21.96
C ASN A 241 11.96 -7.12 23.13
N LEU A 242 11.06 -7.63 23.97
CA LEU A 242 10.61 -6.91 25.17
C LEU A 242 11.76 -6.69 26.17
N PHE A 243 12.62 -7.69 26.35
CA PHE A 243 13.82 -7.57 27.19
C PHE A 243 14.74 -6.46 26.69
N ILE A 244 15.07 -6.45 25.40
CA ILE A 244 15.95 -5.43 24.80
C ILE A 244 15.32 -4.04 24.91
N GLU A 245 14.01 -3.91 24.65
CA GLU A 245 13.29 -2.64 24.76
C GLU A 245 13.41 -2.05 26.18
N LYS A 246 13.06 -2.84 27.21
CA LYS A 246 13.12 -2.37 28.61
C LYS A 246 14.54 -2.17 29.11
N GLU A 247 15.49 -2.97 28.65
CA GLU A 247 16.91 -2.77 28.92
C GLU A 247 17.40 -1.42 28.37
N GLN A 248 17.05 -1.10 27.13
CA GLN A 248 17.43 0.17 26.50
C GLN A 248 16.84 1.36 27.26
N VAL A 249 15.57 1.27 27.67
CA VAL A 249 14.93 2.30 28.50
C VAL A 249 15.69 2.48 29.81
N TYR A 250 15.93 1.41 30.57
CA TYR A 250 16.65 1.50 31.85
C TYR A 250 18.08 2.05 31.69
N ARG A 251 18.83 1.59 30.67
CA ARG A 251 20.17 2.10 30.35
C ARG A 251 20.15 3.58 29.99
N SER A 252 19.11 4.06 29.29
CA SER A 252 18.99 5.48 28.93
C SER A 252 18.74 6.38 30.16
N PHE A 253 18.04 5.88 31.19
CA PHE A 253 17.94 6.58 32.48
C PHE A 253 19.28 6.65 33.20
N LEU A 254 20.05 5.55 33.24
CA LEU A 254 21.39 5.52 33.86
C LEU A 254 22.36 6.50 33.19
N ASN A 255 22.24 6.67 31.87
CA ASN A 255 23.05 7.60 31.09
C ASN A 255 22.53 9.05 31.12
N GLY A 256 21.35 9.30 31.70
CA GLY A 256 20.71 10.63 31.72
C GLY A 256 20.20 11.10 30.36
N THR A 257 20.03 10.20 29.38
CA THR A 257 19.59 10.52 28.00
C THR A 257 18.13 10.14 27.73
N TYR A 258 17.38 9.72 28.75
CA TYR A 258 15.99 9.32 28.58
C TYR A 258 15.10 10.53 28.24
N VAL A 259 14.30 10.38 27.20
CA VAL A 259 13.28 11.35 26.77
C VAL A 259 12.02 10.59 26.44
N GLU A 260 10.94 10.84 27.18
CA GLU A 260 9.62 10.30 26.85
C GLU A 260 9.00 11.11 25.70
N ARG A 261 8.40 10.42 24.73
CA ARG A 261 7.83 11.03 23.53
C ARG A 261 6.35 10.64 23.39
N TYR A 262 5.57 11.51 22.78
CA TYR A 262 4.22 11.18 22.33
C TYR A 262 4.27 10.26 21.13
N LYS A 263 3.26 9.40 20.98
CA LYS A 263 3.14 8.59 19.76
C LYS A 263 2.71 9.45 18.58
N PHE A 264 3.32 9.20 17.43
CA PHE A 264 3.04 9.92 16.19
C PHE A 264 3.18 8.98 14.98
N ALA A 265 2.35 9.19 13.97
CA ALA A 265 2.56 8.59 12.66
C ALA A 265 2.07 9.50 11.54
N TRP A 266 2.74 9.38 10.39
CA TRP A 266 2.24 9.90 9.13
C TRP A 266 1.17 8.97 8.57
N VAL A 267 0.28 9.54 7.77
CA VAL A 267 -0.70 8.77 7.01
C VAL A 267 0.00 7.97 5.91
N GLU A 268 -0.59 6.85 5.55
CA GLU A 268 -0.10 5.98 4.48
C GLU A 268 -0.13 6.68 3.11
N GLU A 269 0.82 6.32 2.24
CA GLU A 269 1.01 6.92 0.92
C GLU A 269 1.10 8.45 0.98
N LEU A 270 1.85 8.95 1.97
CA LEU A 270 2.00 10.37 2.29
C LEU A 270 2.25 11.25 1.06
N GLY A 271 3.08 10.80 0.11
CA GLY A 271 3.35 11.54 -1.12
C GLY A 271 2.11 11.82 -1.97
N HIS A 272 1.13 10.91 -2.01
CA HIS A 272 -0.16 11.19 -2.65
C HIS A 272 -1.10 11.96 -1.73
N ALA A 273 -1.12 11.62 -0.44
CA ALA A 273 -2.00 12.27 0.53
C ALA A 273 -1.74 13.77 0.66
N ILE A 274 -0.46 14.22 0.58
CA ILE A 274 -0.07 15.64 0.65
C ILE A 274 -0.75 16.47 -0.45
N ILE A 275 -0.97 15.89 -1.63
CA ILE A 275 -1.52 16.61 -2.77
C ILE A 275 -3.04 16.70 -2.63
N GLU A 276 -3.55 17.92 -2.46
CA GLU A 276 -4.98 18.18 -2.58
C GLU A 276 -5.33 18.30 -4.07
N THR A 277 -4.71 19.26 -4.76
CA THR A 277 -4.87 19.45 -6.21
C THR A 277 -3.53 19.81 -6.87
N LEU A 278 -3.39 19.36 -8.11
CA LEU A 278 -2.24 19.59 -8.96
C LEU A 278 -2.75 20.03 -10.34
N ASP A 279 -2.58 21.31 -10.66
CA ASP A 279 -3.08 21.91 -11.91
C ASP A 279 -1.94 22.12 -12.91
N LEU A 280 -2.12 21.63 -14.13
CA LEU A 280 -1.32 22.02 -15.28
C LEU A 280 -1.98 23.21 -15.98
N LYS A 281 -1.34 24.38 -15.97
CA LYS A 281 -1.84 25.56 -16.69
C LYS A 281 -0.91 25.93 -17.84
N ILE A 282 -1.48 26.26 -18.99
CA ILE A 282 -0.75 26.81 -20.13
C ILE A 282 -1.47 28.08 -20.59
N GLY A 283 -0.78 29.23 -20.58
CA GLY A 283 -1.40 30.51 -20.97
C GLY A 283 -2.61 30.89 -20.12
N ASN A 284 -2.54 30.64 -18.81
CA ASN A 284 -3.59 30.87 -17.82
C ASN A 284 -4.86 30.01 -17.96
N GLN A 285 -4.89 29.06 -18.90
CA GLN A 285 -5.94 28.04 -19.01
C GLN A 285 -5.51 26.76 -18.28
N ILE A 286 -6.39 26.17 -17.46
CA ILE A 286 -6.18 24.84 -16.88
C ILE A 286 -6.37 23.81 -18.00
N ILE A 287 -5.33 23.03 -18.25
CA ILE A 287 -5.32 21.95 -19.25
C ILE A 287 -5.78 20.64 -18.61
N ASP A 288 -5.26 20.34 -17.41
CA ASP A 288 -5.58 19.13 -16.67
C ASP A 288 -5.43 19.38 -15.16
N ARG A 289 -6.20 18.64 -14.35
CA ARG A 289 -6.19 18.72 -12.89
C ARG A 289 -6.18 17.31 -12.31
N HIS A 290 -5.18 17.03 -11.49
CA HIS A 290 -5.07 15.78 -10.75
C HIS A 290 -5.30 16.03 -9.25
N THR A 291 -5.83 15.04 -8.55
CA THR A 291 -5.95 15.01 -7.09
C THR A 291 -5.05 13.91 -6.52
N GLY A 292 -4.71 14.00 -5.23
CA GLY A 292 -3.99 12.92 -4.54
C GLY A 292 -4.71 11.57 -4.63
N ASP A 293 -6.04 11.59 -4.52
CA ASP A 293 -6.89 10.40 -4.65
C ASP A 293 -6.79 9.77 -6.03
N TRP A 294 -6.86 10.59 -7.09
CA TRP A 294 -6.69 10.10 -8.45
C TRP A 294 -5.34 9.38 -8.62
N MET A 295 -4.27 9.93 -8.03
CA MET A 295 -2.95 9.30 -8.12
C MET A 295 -2.95 7.92 -7.43
N ILE A 296 -3.60 7.78 -6.27
CA ILE A 296 -3.72 6.48 -5.58
C ILE A 296 -4.45 5.48 -6.48
N LEU A 297 -5.66 5.84 -6.95
CA LEU A 297 -6.50 5.00 -7.80
C LEU A 297 -5.78 4.59 -9.09
N TYR A 298 -5.21 5.56 -9.79
CA TYR A 298 -4.51 5.31 -11.04
C TYR A 298 -3.31 4.39 -10.85
N ASN A 299 -2.55 4.53 -9.76
CA ASN A 299 -1.42 3.66 -9.48
C ASN A 299 -1.83 2.22 -9.20
N ASN A 300 -2.96 2.01 -8.49
CA ASN A 300 -3.47 0.66 -8.21
C ASN A 300 -3.74 -0.14 -9.48
N VAL A 301 -4.20 0.51 -10.56
CA VAL A 301 -4.56 -0.17 -11.82
C VAL A 301 -3.46 -0.15 -12.90
N SER A 302 -2.47 0.76 -12.81
CA SER A 302 -1.52 1.04 -13.91
C SER A 302 -0.06 0.67 -13.64
N ILE A 303 0.38 0.64 -12.37
CA ILE A 303 1.78 0.34 -12.02
C ILE A 303 2.10 -1.12 -12.32
N ASN A 304 3.36 -1.45 -12.58
CA ASN A 304 3.78 -2.85 -12.67
C ASN A 304 4.19 -3.36 -11.28
N GLU A 305 3.82 -4.60 -10.95
CA GLU A 305 4.13 -5.26 -9.67
C GLU A 305 5.62 -5.18 -9.29
N TYR A 306 6.53 -5.38 -10.25
CA TYR A 306 7.98 -5.32 -9.99
C TYR A 306 8.51 -3.92 -9.66
N GLN A 307 7.79 -2.85 -10.02
CA GLN A 307 8.16 -1.45 -9.70
C GLN A 307 7.49 -0.97 -8.41
N LYS A 308 6.40 -1.60 -7.97
CA LYS A 308 5.57 -1.17 -6.85
C LYS A 308 6.38 -0.93 -5.57
N ARG A 309 7.29 -1.84 -5.21
CA ARG A 309 8.14 -1.69 -4.01
C ARG A 309 9.05 -0.47 -4.05
N ASN A 310 9.58 -0.12 -5.23
CA ASN A 310 10.43 1.07 -5.37
C ASN A 310 9.57 2.33 -5.33
N TYR A 311 8.41 2.28 -5.97
CA TYR A 311 7.45 3.36 -5.99
C TYR A 311 6.93 3.71 -4.59
N GLU A 312 6.54 2.71 -3.80
CA GLU A 312 6.11 2.87 -2.41
C GLU A 312 7.16 3.60 -1.56
N LYS A 313 8.45 3.31 -1.75
CA LYS A 313 9.53 4.04 -1.08
C LYS A 313 9.62 5.50 -1.52
N MET A 314 9.42 5.78 -2.81
CA MET A 314 9.48 7.14 -3.36
C MET A 314 8.35 8.02 -2.77
N ILE A 315 7.17 7.46 -2.56
CA ILE A 315 6.01 8.19 -2.00
C ILE A 315 5.90 8.12 -0.46
N GLY A 316 6.90 7.56 0.23
CA GLY A 316 6.93 7.54 1.70
C GLY A 316 6.13 6.42 2.37
N GLN A 317 5.72 5.39 1.63
CA GLN A 317 5.10 4.18 2.21
C GLN A 317 6.18 3.28 2.84
N VAL A 318 6.71 3.71 3.99
CA VAL A 318 7.80 3.04 4.70
C VAL A 318 7.43 2.87 6.17
N PRO A 319 7.67 1.71 6.81
CA PRO A 319 7.32 1.48 8.22
C PRO A 319 7.80 2.58 9.17
N LYS A 320 8.98 3.14 8.91
CA LYS A 320 9.56 4.24 9.71
C LYS A 320 8.69 5.48 9.79
N LEU A 321 7.80 5.73 8.83
CA LEU A 321 6.92 6.90 8.80
C LEU A 321 5.49 6.57 9.25
N ILE A 322 4.99 5.39 8.90
CA ILE A 322 3.58 5.02 9.06
C ILE A 322 3.27 4.28 10.38
N VAL A 323 4.27 3.66 11.02
CA VAL A 323 4.05 2.93 12.27
C VAL A 323 3.78 3.94 13.39
N PHE A 324 2.70 3.71 14.13
CA PHE A 324 2.29 4.55 15.25
C PHE A 324 3.04 4.14 16.52
N ASP A 325 4.13 4.85 16.78
CA ASP A 325 5.04 4.60 17.89
C ASP A 325 5.58 5.94 18.45
N SER A 326 6.35 5.85 19.53
CA SER A 326 7.03 6.97 20.16
C SER A 326 8.46 7.19 19.65
N GLU A 327 8.85 6.55 18.54
CA GLU A 327 10.16 6.76 17.92
C GLU A 327 10.17 8.07 17.12
N ILE A 328 11.37 8.63 16.94
CA ILE A 328 11.56 9.82 16.12
C ILE A 328 11.27 9.46 14.66
N LYS A 329 10.41 10.23 14.01
CA LYS A 329 10.21 10.10 12.57
C LYS A 329 11.29 10.89 11.85
N PRO A 330 12.20 10.25 11.10
CA PRO A 330 13.33 10.95 10.50
C PRO A 330 12.87 11.89 9.37
N GLU A 331 13.71 12.87 9.06
CA GLU A 331 13.60 13.63 7.82
C GLU A 331 13.55 12.67 6.63
N TYR A 332 12.60 12.89 5.72
CA TYR A 332 12.40 12.01 4.58
C TYR A 332 12.13 12.79 3.30
N LYS A 333 12.79 12.35 2.22
CA LYS A 333 12.64 12.92 0.89
C LYS A 333 11.62 12.11 0.10
N LEU A 334 10.49 12.73 -0.20
CA LEU A 334 9.45 12.21 -1.06
C LEU A 334 9.72 12.62 -2.50
N VAL A 335 9.61 11.68 -3.44
CA VAL A 335 9.77 11.94 -4.89
C VAL A 335 8.54 11.39 -5.61
N ILE A 336 7.62 12.26 -5.97
CA ILE A 336 6.32 11.90 -6.53
C ILE A 336 6.35 12.15 -8.05
N PRO A 337 6.30 11.10 -8.89
CA PRO A 337 6.23 11.30 -10.34
C PRO A 337 4.85 11.79 -10.75
N LEU A 338 4.79 12.90 -11.49
CA LEU A 338 3.54 13.43 -12.01
C LEU A 338 3.06 12.60 -13.21
N GLN A 339 1.74 12.48 -13.37
CA GLN A 339 1.12 11.52 -14.29
C GLN A 339 0.31 12.16 -15.42
N PHE A 340 0.57 13.44 -15.72
CA PHE A 340 -0.04 14.14 -16.84
C PHE A 340 0.24 13.43 -18.18
N TYR A 341 -0.54 13.73 -19.21
CA TYR A 341 -0.43 13.08 -20.53
C TYR A 341 0.99 13.05 -21.10
N PHE A 342 1.77 14.12 -20.91
CA PHE A 342 3.12 14.27 -21.45
C PHE A 342 4.19 13.53 -20.65
N CYS A 343 3.90 13.12 -19.41
CA CYS A 343 4.81 12.30 -18.58
C CYS A 343 4.79 10.81 -18.97
N LYS A 344 3.72 10.34 -19.61
CA LYS A 344 3.50 8.91 -19.91
C LYS A 344 4.30 8.45 -21.13
N TYR A 345 4.28 9.23 -22.20
CA TYR A 345 4.88 8.87 -23.49
C TYR A 345 5.76 9.99 -24.01
N SER A 346 6.96 9.65 -24.49
CA SER A 346 7.91 10.64 -25.03
C SER A 346 7.39 11.37 -26.26
N GLY A 347 6.56 10.71 -27.08
CA GLY A 347 5.90 11.32 -28.24
C GLY A 347 4.86 12.39 -27.90
N MET A 348 4.50 12.51 -26.62
CA MET A 348 3.51 13.48 -26.11
C MET A 348 4.17 14.62 -25.31
N SER A 349 5.50 14.74 -25.37
CA SER A 349 6.26 15.79 -24.69
C SER A 349 5.78 17.18 -25.12
N ILE A 350 5.66 18.11 -24.19
CA ILE A 350 5.19 19.47 -24.48
C ILE A 350 6.29 20.24 -25.22
N PRO A 351 6.05 20.78 -26.43
CA PRO A 351 7.04 21.55 -27.16
C PRO A 351 7.14 22.98 -26.62
N LEU A 352 8.01 23.19 -25.63
CA LEU A 352 8.28 24.50 -25.04
C LEU A 352 8.76 25.52 -26.09
N VAL A 353 9.53 25.08 -27.09
CA VAL A 353 9.99 25.93 -28.20
C VAL A 353 8.83 26.51 -29.03
N ALA A 354 7.69 25.80 -29.10
CA ALA A 354 6.49 26.25 -29.79
C ALA A 354 5.58 27.13 -28.92
N LEU A 355 5.87 27.26 -27.62
CA LEU A 355 5.11 28.04 -26.63
C LEU A 355 5.84 29.34 -26.28
N ARG A 356 6.04 30.21 -27.27
CA ARG A 356 6.74 31.49 -27.05
C ARG A 356 5.99 32.44 -26.13
N TYR A 357 4.68 32.57 -26.31
CA TYR A 357 3.85 33.57 -25.63
C TYR A 357 3.07 33.04 -24.43
N HIS A 358 2.99 31.71 -24.28
CA HIS A 358 2.37 31.07 -23.13
C HIS A 358 3.44 30.45 -22.23
N ASP A 359 3.28 30.65 -20.93
CA ASP A 359 4.07 29.95 -19.92
C ASP A 359 3.34 28.71 -19.45
N VAL A 360 4.12 27.71 -19.07
CA VAL A 360 3.65 26.46 -18.49
C VAL A 360 3.82 26.57 -16.98
N LEU A 361 2.71 26.48 -16.26
CA LEU A 361 2.66 26.60 -14.80
C LEU A 361 2.17 25.29 -14.22
N ILE A 362 2.81 24.85 -13.14
CA ILE A 362 2.33 23.76 -12.30
C ILE A 362 1.95 24.35 -10.94
N ASN A 363 0.66 24.35 -10.64
CA ASN A 363 0.15 24.81 -9.35
C ASN A 363 -0.12 23.60 -8.46
N LEU A 364 0.42 23.60 -7.26
CA LEU A 364 0.23 22.56 -6.27
C LEU A 364 -0.44 23.17 -5.04
N ARG A 365 -1.55 22.57 -4.63
CA ARG A 365 -2.21 22.81 -3.35
C ARG A 365 -1.95 21.65 -2.41
N MET A 366 -1.39 21.95 -1.25
CA MET A 366 -1.08 20.94 -0.23
C MET A 366 -2.18 20.88 0.83
N LYS A 367 -2.50 19.67 1.30
CA LYS A 367 -3.43 19.48 2.42
C LYS A 367 -2.86 20.01 3.73
N ASP A 368 -3.75 20.31 4.68
CA ASP A 368 -3.39 20.69 6.04
C ASP A 368 -2.71 19.54 6.78
N LEU A 369 -1.81 19.87 7.72
CA LEU A 369 -1.08 18.88 8.52
C LEU A 369 -2.02 17.94 9.30
N SER A 370 -3.17 18.45 9.75
CA SER A 370 -4.18 17.66 10.49
C SER A 370 -4.64 16.43 9.72
N GLN A 371 -4.66 16.48 8.39
CA GLN A 371 -5.09 15.39 7.52
C GLN A 371 -3.96 14.41 7.13
N LEU A 372 -2.72 14.74 7.48
CA LEU A 372 -1.50 14.04 7.04
C LEU A 372 -0.82 13.28 8.17
N CYS A 373 -1.13 13.59 9.43
CA CYS A 373 -0.60 12.88 10.59
C CYS A 373 -1.66 12.66 11.67
N TYR A 374 -1.35 11.77 12.59
CA TYR A 374 -2.14 11.58 13.81
C TYR A 374 -1.23 11.34 15.02
N VAL A 375 -1.69 11.82 16.18
CA VAL A 375 -0.95 11.81 17.46
C VAL A 375 -1.70 11.03 18.54
N GLU A 376 -0.96 10.65 19.58
CA GLU A 376 -1.51 10.07 20.81
C GLU A 376 -2.62 10.95 21.41
N ASP A 377 -3.66 10.30 21.92
CA ASP A 377 -4.71 10.99 22.66
C ASP A 377 -4.26 11.21 24.11
N ASP A 378 -3.54 12.30 24.34
CA ASP A 378 -3.10 12.74 25.67
C ASP A 378 -3.73 14.10 26.03
N PRO A 379 -4.26 14.28 27.26
CA PRO A 379 -4.84 15.56 27.69
C PRO A 379 -3.84 16.73 27.68
N GLY A 380 -2.53 16.45 27.72
CA GLY A 380 -1.46 17.44 27.67
C GLY A 380 -1.08 17.89 26.25
N LEU A 381 -1.58 17.22 25.20
CA LEU A 381 -1.35 17.60 23.81
C LEU A 381 -2.34 18.67 23.34
N LEU A 382 -1.81 19.76 22.80
CA LEU A 382 -2.58 20.83 22.15
C LEU A 382 -3.13 20.36 20.78
N ASP A 383 -3.96 21.19 20.16
CA ASP A 383 -4.42 20.94 18.78
C ASP A 383 -3.26 20.93 17.77
N ILE A 384 -3.44 20.23 16.63
CA ILE A 384 -2.40 20.04 15.60
C ILE A 384 -1.71 21.33 15.16
N PRO A 385 -2.40 22.47 14.91
CA PRO A 385 -1.71 23.71 14.53
C PRO A 385 -0.74 24.21 15.60
N ASN A 386 -1.07 24.02 16.88
CA ASN A 386 -0.18 24.40 17.99
C ASN A 386 0.99 23.42 18.12
N ILE A 387 0.75 22.12 17.89
CA ILE A 387 1.82 21.11 17.81
C ILE A 387 2.78 21.45 16.67
N GLN A 388 2.25 21.82 15.50
CA GLN A 388 3.04 22.22 14.34
C GLN A 388 3.99 23.38 14.66
N ALA A 389 3.46 24.42 15.31
CA ALA A 389 4.25 25.58 15.73
C ALA A 389 5.28 25.25 16.82
N LEU A 390 4.91 24.42 17.80
CA LEU A 390 5.77 24.07 18.94
C LEU A 390 6.96 23.19 18.53
N TYR A 391 6.71 22.18 17.69
CA TYR A 391 7.72 21.20 17.27
C TYR A 391 8.32 21.49 15.89
N GLY A 392 7.90 22.58 15.23
CA GLY A 392 8.47 23.01 13.95
C GLY A 392 8.19 22.03 12.79
N ILE A 393 7.00 21.45 12.75
CA ILE A 393 6.62 20.47 11.72
C ILE A 393 6.23 21.19 10.42
N ASN A 394 7.22 21.76 9.75
CA ASN A 394 7.04 22.44 8.46
C ASN A 394 7.83 21.72 7.38
N ILE A 395 7.32 21.75 6.15
CA ILE A 395 8.07 21.24 4.99
C ILE A 395 9.38 22.01 4.90
N ILE A 396 10.49 21.27 4.74
CA ILE A 396 11.83 21.85 4.67
C ILE A 396 12.05 22.49 3.31
N ASP A 397 11.65 21.77 2.26
CA ASP A 397 11.89 22.17 0.87
C ASP A 397 10.91 21.46 -0.07
N ALA A 398 10.52 22.15 -1.14
CA ALA A 398 9.69 21.61 -2.21
C ALA A 398 10.25 22.06 -3.56
N LYS A 399 10.50 21.11 -4.46
CA LYS A 399 11.14 21.32 -5.75
C LYS A 399 10.47 20.51 -6.83
N LEU A 400 10.61 20.96 -8.06
CA LEU A 400 10.14 20.25 -9.23
C LEU A 400 11.33 19.89 -10.12
N TYR A 401 11.52 18.62 -10.45
CA TYR A 401 12.49 18.20 -11.46
C TYR A 401 11.77 18.00 -12.78
N VAL A 402 12.29 18.60 -13.83
CA VAL A 402 11.72 18.56 -15.17
C VAL A 402 12.76 18.00 -16.12
N ASP A 403 12.39 16.93 -16.84
CA ASP A 403 13.22 16.36 -17.90
C ASP A 403 13.03 17.17 -19.18
N TYR A 404 14.06 17.93 -19.53
CA TYR A 404 14.14 18.70 -20.76
C TYR A 404 14.75 17.86 -21.88
N VAL A 405 14.15 17.95 -23.07
CA VAL A 405 14.67 17.33 -24.29
C VAL A 405 15.26 18.42 -25.19
N PHE A 406 16.51 18.24 -25.58
CA PHE A 406 17.22 19.12 -26.51
C PHE A 406 17.24 18.47 -27.88
N LEU A 407 16.73 19.19 -28.88
CA LEU A 407 16.61 18.70 -30.25
C LEU A 407 17.72 19.27 -31.12
N ASP A 408 18.05 18.55 -32.20
CA ASP A 408 18.93 19.11 -33.22
C ASP A 408 18.28 20.33 -33.91
N SER A 409 19.11 21.22 -34.46
CA SER A 409 18.71 22.52 -34.99
C SER A 409 17.60 22.43 -36.04
N ASP A 410 17.64 21.42 -36.91
CA ASP A 410 16.64 21.25 -37.98
C ASP A 410 15.31 20.75 -37.45
N GLU A 411 15.31 19.87 -36.45
CA GLU A 411 14.09 19.41 -35.81
C GLU A 411 13.48 20.51 -34.93
N ARG A 412 14.31 21.20 -34.15
CA ARG A 412 13.92 22.37 -33.36
C ARG A 412 13.22 23.45 -34.21
N ARG A 413 13.78 23.78 -35.38
CA ARG A 413 13.16 24.74 -36.32
C ARG A 413 11.81 24.26 -36.82
N ARG A 414 11.67 22.97 -37.14
CA ARG A 414 10.39 22.38 -37.55
C ARG A 414 9.36 22.50 -36.43
N PHE A 415 9.71 22.11 -35.20
CA PHE A 415 8.80 22.24 -34.04
C PHE A 415 8.38 23.69 -33.77
N ALA A 416 9.26 24.67 -33.95
CA ALA A 416 8.93 26.07 -33.72
C ALA A 416 7.97 26.66 -34.78
N GLN A 417 8.01 26.15 -36.02
CA GLN A 417 7.24 26.70 -37.16
C GLN A 417 5.95 25.92 -37.44
N SER A 418 5.93 24.62 -37.16
CA SER A 418 4.78 23.77 -37.45
C SER A 418 3.67 23.97 -36.42
N THR A 419 2.45 23.76 -36.88
CA THR A 419 1.25 23.67 -36.05
C THR A 419 1.16 22.26 -35.50
N HIS A 420 1.06 22.11 -34.18
CA HIS A 420 0.98 20.81 -33.53
C HIS A 420 -0.43 20.55 -32.98
N GLU A 421 -0.89 19.32 -33.12
CA GLU A 421 -2.10 18.83 -32.47
C GLU A 421 -1.75 17.55 -31.71
N TYR A 422 -2.03 17.55 -30.41
CA TYR A 422 -1.80 16.40 -29.54
C TYR A 422 -3.13 15.89 -29.02
N LEU A 423 -3.38 14.59 -29.19
CA LEU A 423 -4.48 13.89 -28.53
C LEU A 423 -4.07 13.62 -27.08
N ILE A 424 -4.60 14.39 -26.14
CA ILE A 424 -4.23 14.31 -24.73
C ILE A 424 -5.29 13.58 -23.92
N GLU A 425 -4.87 13.08 -22.76
CA GLU A 425 -5.76 12.54 -21.74
C GLU A 425 -5.93 13.59 -20.65
N THR A 426 -7.17 13.78 -20.20
CA THR A 426 -7.54 14.69 -19.12
C THR A 426 -8.45 13.98 -18.13
N ILE A 427 -8.38 14.34 -16.85
CA ILE A 427 -9.20 13.74 -15.80
C ILE A 427 -10.39 14.64 -15.46
N GLN A 428 -11.54 14.00 -15.25
CA GLN A 428 -12.76 14.62 -14.72
C GLN A 428 -13.22 13.79 -13.53
N TYR A 429 -13.79 14.45 -12.51
CA TYR A 429 -14.28 13.76 -11.32
C TYR A 429 -15.49 14.47 -10.72
N ASN A 430 -16.33 13.68 -10.06
CA ASN A 430 -17.46 14.16 -9.25
C ASN A 430 -17.36 13.54 -7.86
N GLU A 431 -17.67 14.33 -6.84
CA GLU A 431 -17.64 13.91 -5.43
C GLU A 431 -19.01 14.13 -4.81
N PHE A 432 -19.43 13.18 -3.98
CA PHE A 432 -20.67 13.20 -3.22
C PHE A 432 -20.35 12.92 -1.76
N PRO A 433 -20.11 13.96 -0.95
CA PRO A 433 -19.92 13.80 0.49
C PRO A 433 -21.27 13.54 1.18
N ASP A 434 -21.19 12.95 2.38
CA ASP A 434 -22.32 12.84 3.31
C ASP A 434 -23.54 12.06 2.78
N VAL A 435 -23.31 11.07 1.93
CA VAL A 435 -24.37 10.20 1.41
C VAL A 435 -24.90 9.29 2.52
N LEU A 436 -26.22 9.17 2.61
CA LEU A 436 -26.91 8.32 3.57
C LEU A 436 -27.91 7.40 2.86
N GLY A 437 -28.04 6.18 3.37
CA GLY A 437 -29.01 5.19 2.88
C GLY A 437 -28.37 3.86 2.51
N LYS A 438 -29.22 2.88 2.18
CA LYS A 438 -28.78 1.54 1.76
C LYS A 438 -28.42 1.46 0.28
N GLN A 439 -29.00 2.36 -0.52
CA GLN A 439 -28.76 2.48 -1.95
C GLN A 439 -28.60 3.95 -2.30
N TYR A 440 -27.78 4.23 -3.31
CA TYR A 440 -27.58 5.58 -3.82
C TYR A 440 -27.45 5.56 -5.34
N SER A 441 -28.08 6.52 -5.99
CA SER A 441 -27.97 6.75 -7.44
C SER A 441 -27.11 7.99 -7.64
N ALA A 442 -25.83 7.79 -7.96
CA ALA A 442 -24.91 8.89 -8.26
C ALA A 442 -25.13 9.36 -9.70
N HIS A 443 -25.54 10.61 -9.87
CA HIS A 443 -25.71 11.24 -11.16
C HIS A 443 -24.44 12.01 -11.53
N LEU A 444 -23.71 11.52 -12.53
CA LEU A 444 -22.38 12.00 -12.91
C LEU A 444 -22.47 12.90 -14.13
N THR A 445 -21.79 14.04 -14.08
CA THR A 445 -21.79 15.05 -15.15
C THR A 445 -20.40 15.14 -15.76
N PHE A 446 -20.11 14.23 -16.68
CA PHE A 446 -18.87 14.22 -17.44
C PHE A 446 -19.06 14.69 -18.87
N SER A 447 -17.96 15.08 -19.50
CA SER A 447 -17.91 15.51 -20.89
C SER A 447 -16.80 14.77 -21.65
N GLN A 448 -16.75 14.96 -22.97
CA GLN A 448 -15.74 14.41 -23.88
C GLN A 448 -15.80 12.87 -24.03
N PRO A 449 -15.02 12.29 -24.97
CA PRO A 449 -14.90 10.84 -25.10
C PRO A 449 -14.11 10.23 -23.94
N CYS A 450 -14.78 9.43 -23.11
CA CYS A 450 -14.25 8.81 -21.91
C CYS A 450 -13.78 7.37 -22.17
N LYS A 451 -12.60 7.02 -21.65
CA LYS A 451 -11.96 5.70 -21.81
C LYS A 451 -12.47 4.68 -20.81
N TYR A 452 -12.50 5.06 -19.54
CA TYR A 452 -12.92 4.23 -18.42
C TYR A 452 -13.31 5.11 -17.23
N VAL A 453 -14.06 4.52 -16.30
CA VAL A 453 -14.47 5.13 -15.04
C VAL A 453 -13.94 4.30 -13.87
N ILE A 454 -13.42 4.97 -12.85
CA ILE A 454 -13.06 4.39 -11.55
C ILE A 454 -13.91 5.07 -10.50
N TRP A 455 -14.48 4.32 -9.57
CA TRP A 455 -15.21 4.90 -8.44
C TRP A 455 -14.97 4.08 -7.18
N PHE A 456 -15.20 4.73 -6.04
CA PHE A 456 -15.09 4.09 -4.74
C PHE A 456 -16.07 4.74 -3.76
N CYS A 457 -16.34 4.02 -2.67
CA CYS A 457 -17.15 4.49 -1.56
C CYS A 457 -16.35 4.29 -0.28
N GLN A 458 -16.24 5.33 0.55
CA GLN A 458 -15.52 5.28 1.83
C GLN A 458 -16.37 5.92 2.94
N PRO A 459 -16.18 5.53 4.20
CA PRO A 459 -16.77 6.26 5.32
C PRO A 459 -16.15 7.65 5.42
N ASN A 460 -16.96 8.67 5.69
CA ASN A 460 -16.47 10.05 5.88
C ASN A 460 -15.39 10.15 6.99
N GLN A 461 -15.48 9.31 8.02
CA GLN A 461 -14.49 9.24 9.10
C GLN A 461 -13.06 8.92 8.62
N TYR A 462 -12.89 8.28 7.45
CA TYR A 462 -11.56 8.03 6.89
C TYR A 462 -10.95 9.28 6.23
N ARG A 463 -11.78 10.28 5.94
CA ARG A 463 -11.39 11.52 5.26
C ARG A 463 -11.18 12.69 6.21
N GLY A 464 -11.72 12.62 7.42
CA GLY A 464 -11.65 13.67 8.43
C GLY A 464 -10.73 13.33 9.60
N ASN A 465 -9.93 14.30 10.03
CA ASN A 465 -9.22 14.25 11.30
C ASN A 465 -9.42 15.56 12.08
N PRO A 466 -10.65 15.88 12.51
CA PRO A 466 -10.96 17.14 13.16
C PRO A 466 -10.23 17.31 14.48
N THR A 467 -9.93 16.20 15.17
CA THR A 467 -9.22 16.22 16.45
C THR A 467 -7.71 16.11 16.26
N GLY A 468 -7.17 15.65 15.13
CA GLY A 468 -5.75 15.33 15.04
C GLY A 468 -5.35 13.96 15.59
N ARG A 469 -6.28 13.23 16.21
CA ARG A 469 -6.02 11.90 16.80
C ARG A 469 -6.43 10.73 15.89
N ASN A 470 -7.30 11.00 14.91
CA ASN A 470 -7.84 9.97 14.04
C ASN A 470 -6.94 9.76 12.83
N LYS A 471 -6.72 8.49 12.46
CA LYS A 471 -5.98 8.15 11.25
C LYS A 471 -6.86 8.39 10.03
N CYS A 472 -6.52 9.39 9.20
CA CYS A 472 -7.04 9.48 7.84
C CYS A 472 -6.57 8.27 7.02
N GLN A 473 -7.44 7.67 6.23
CA GLN A 473 -7.16 6.46 5.46
C GLN A 473 -7.48 6.68 3.97
N TRP A 474 -6.67 7.50 3.30
CA TRP A 474 -6.87 7.86 1.88
C TRP A 474 -6.87 6.64 0.95
N ASN A 475 -6.03 5.64 1.24
CA ASN A 475 -5.86 4.43 0.43
C ASN A 475 -6.68 3.21 0.92
N ASN A 476 -7.54 3.37 1.94
CA ASN A 476 -8.40 2.28 2.41
C ASN A 476 -9.78 2.39 1.77
N PHE A 477 -10.01 1.65 0.69
CA PHE A 477 -11.33 1.59 0.05
C PHE A 477 -12.23 0.47 0.60
N GLY A 478 -11.68 -0.40 1.46
CA GLY A 478 -12.39 -1.53 2.04
C GLY A 478 -13.16 -1.19 3.31
N VAL A 479 -13.89 -2.19 3.83
CA VAL A 479 -14.67 -2.06 5.08
C VAL A 479 -13.75 -2.17 6.30
N ASN A 480 -12.78 -3.09 6.27
CA ASN A 480 -11.93 -3.39 7.42
C ASN A 480 -10.70 -2.46 7.48
N PRO A 481 -10.10 -2.28 8.67
CA PRO A 481 -8.83 -1.55 8.83
C PRO A 481 -7.67 -2.14 8.01
N ASP A 482 -7.71 -3.44 7.72
CA ASP A 482 -6.72 -4.16 6.89
C ASP A 482 -6.92 -3.93 5.37
N LYS A 483 -7.81 -3.01 4.98
CA LYS A 483 -8.17 -2.68 3.60
C LYS A 483 -8.87 -3.79 2.83
N THR A 484 -9.51 -4.70 3.54
CA THR A 484 -10.27 -5.83 2.96
C THR A 484 -11.76 -5.63 3.12
N GLY A 485 -12.53 -6.32 2.27
CA GLY A 485 -13.99 -6.33 2.32
C GLY A 485 -14.64 -5.26 1.45
N TYR A 486 -15.72 -5.64 0.77
CA TYR A 486 -16.40 -4.77 -0.20
C TYR A 486 -17.38 -3.83 0.47
N THR A 487 -17.35 -2.57 0.02
CA THR A 487 -18.28 -1.53 0.45
C THR A 487 -19.64 -1.62 -0.25
N LEU A 488 -19.67 -2.22 -1.44
CA LEU A 488 -20.87 -2.41 -2.26
C LEU A 488 -21.19 -3.90 -2.41
N MET A 489 -22.47 -4.25 -2.41
CA MET A 489 -22.95 -5.60 -2.74
C MET A 489 -23.12 -5.75 -4.26
N ALA A 490 -23.74 -4.74 -4.88
CA ALA A 490 -24.02 -4.68 -6.30
C ALA A 490 -23.93 -3.23 -6.80
N ALA A 491 -23.59 -3.07 -8.07
CA ALA A 491 -23.65 -1.79 -8.76
C ALA A 491 -23.99 -2.00 -10.23
N PHE A 492 -24.63 -1.01 -10.85
CA PHE A 492 -24.80 -1.01 -12.30
C PHE A 492 -24.72 0.40 -12.88
N LEU A 493 -24.29 0.47 -14.14
CA LEU A 493 -24.14 1.69 -14.90
C LEU A 493 -25.38 1.95 -15.74
N ARG A 494 -25.90 3.18 -15.71
CA ARG A 494 -27.03 3.64 -16.50
C ARG A 494 -26.61 4.82 -17.37
N LEU A 495 -26.99 4.78 -18.64
CA LEU A 495 -26.82 5.87 -19.61
C LEU A 495 -28.21 6.34 -20.03
N ASN A 496 -28.61 7.52 -19.56
CA ASN A 496 -29.96 8.06 -19.65
C ASN A 496 -30.99 7.06 -19.07
N THR A 497 -31.83 6.47 -19.94
CA THR A 497 -32.82 5.46 -19.57
C THR A 497 -32.35 4.02 -19.82
N TYR A 498 -31.17 3.83 -20.43
CA TYR A 498 -30.64 2.53 -20.79
C TYR A 498 -29.66 2.00 -19.74
N GLU A 499 -29.90 0.77 -19.28
CA GLU A 499 -29.01 0.06 -18.35
C GLU A 499 -27.85 -0.54 -19.15
N ARG A 500 -26.65 0.00 -18.96
CA ARG A 500 -25.46 -0.40 -19.72
C ARG A 500 -24.90 -1.74 -19.24
N THR A 501 -25.08 -2.03 -17.95
CA THR A 501 -24.71 -3.28 -17.28
C THR A 501 -25.92 -3.84 -16.55
N ASP A 502 -25.93 -5.15 -16.29
CA ASP A 502 -27.05 -5.84 -15.66
C ASP A 502 -27.37 -5.30 -14.26
N THR A 503 -28.66 -5.16 -13.94
CA THR A 503 -29.19 -4.50 -12.72
C THR A 503 -28.98 -5.23 -11.39
N GLY A 504 -28.31 -6.38 -11.41
CA GLY A 504 -27.89 -7.12 -10.22
C GLY A 504 -26.44 -7.58 -10.29
N GLN A 505 -25.62 -6.90 -11.12
CA GLN A 505 -24.24 -7.30 -11.31
C GLN A 505 -23.49 -7.23 -9.98
N SER A 506 -22.94 -8.37 -9.57
CA SER A 506 -22.10 -8.44 -8.37
C SER A 506 -20.91 -7.51 -8.53
N ILE A 507 -20.57 -6.80 -7.44
CA ILE A 507 -19.45 -5.86 -7.45
C ILE A 507 -18.10 -6.50 -7.83
N ILE A 508 -17.96 -7.80 -7.58
CA ILE A 508 -16.82 -8.64 -7.96
C ILE A 508 -16.48 -8.48 -9.45
N PHE A 509 -17.48 -8.24 -10.30
CA PHE A 509 -17.26 -7.97 -11.71
C PHE A 509 -16.38 -6.73 -11.96
N PHE A 510 -16.63 -5.63 -11.24
CA PHE A 510 -15.91 -4.37 -11.42
C PHE A 510 -14.56 -4.34 -10.70
N ASN A 511 -14.37 -5.19 -9.69
CA ASN A 511 -13.12 -5.28 -8.93
C ASN A 511 -12.16 -6.36 -9.45
N PHE A 512 -12.65 -7.50 -9.97
CA PHE A 512 -11.78 -8.57 -10.50
C PHE A 512 -11.90 -8.76 -12.00
N VAL A 513 -13.12 -8.87 -12.55
CA VAL A 513 -13.31 -9.28 -13.95
C VAL A 513 -12.88 -8.19 -14.92
N GLN A 514 -13.34 -6.95 -14.70
CA GLN A 514 -12.97 -5.79 -15.51
C GLN A 514 -11.45 -5.53 -15.48
N PRO A 515 -10.79 -5.47 -14.30
CA PRO A 515 -9.34 -5.39 -14.19
C PRO A 515 -8.59 -6.51 -14.89
N TYR A 516 -9.00 -7.76 -14.69
CA TYR A 516 -8.36 -8.91 -15.33
C TYR A 516 -8.42 -8.84 -16.87
N MET A 517 -9.50 -8.30 -17.43
CA MET A 517 -9.67 -8.18 -18.88
C MET A 517 -8.84 -7.04 -19.49
N TYR A 518 -8.75 -5.88 -18.81
CA TYR A 518 -8.34 -4.63 -19.47
C TYR A 518 -7.19 -3.87 -18.77
N PHE A 519 -6.88 -4.18 -17.52
CA PHE A 519 -5.88 -3.46 -16.72
C PHE A 519 -4.72 -4.39 -16.35
N ARG A 520 -3.67 -3.84 -15.72
CA ARG A 520 -2.46 -4.63 -15.40
C ARG A 520 -2.62 -5.49 -14.15
N HIS A 521 -3.35 -4.97 -13.15
CA HIS A 521 -3.57 -5.62 -11.87
C HIS A 521 -5.00 -5.38 -11.38
N SER A 522 -5.47 -6.27 -10.51
CA SER A 522 -6.70 -6.04 -9.76
C SER A 522 -6.46 -4.97 -8.70
N PRO A 523 -7.31 -3.93 -8.63
CA PRO A 523 -7.27 -2.92 -7.57
C PRO A 523 -7.60 -3.55 -6.20
N PRO A 524 -7.30 -2.86 -5.09
CA PRO A 524 -7.71 -3.30 -3.76
C PRO A 524 -9.23 -3.42 -3.62
N ASP A 525 -9.69 -4.16 -2.61
CA ASP A 525 -11.12 -4.26 -2.30
C ASP A 525 -11.71 -2.86 -2.06
N GLY A 526 -12.87 -2.60 -2.69
CA GLY A 526 -13.58 -1.34 -2.55
C GLY A 526 -13.29 -0.28 -3.62
N GLU A 527 -12.27 -0.50 -4.45
CA GLU A 527 -12.03 0.27 -5.67
C GLU A 527 -12.61 -0.46 -6.89
N TYR A 528 -13.43 0.23 -7.68
CA TYR A 528 -14.19 -0.38 -8.77
C TYR A 528 -13.88 0.32 -10.09
N VAL A 529 -13.71 -0.46 -11.16
CA VAL A 529 -13.40 0.08 -12.49
C VAL A 529 -14.25 -0.54 -13.57
N TYR A 530 -14.55 0.27 -14.59
CA TYR A 530 -15.22 -0.17 -15.80
C TYR A 530 -14.60 0.47 -17.03
N SER A 531 -14.21 -0.34 -18.00
CA SER A 531 -13.62 0.14 -19.27
C SER A 531 -14.65 0.25 -20.38
N PHE A 532 -14.64 1.38 -21.10
CA PHE A 532 -15.36 1.55 -22.38
C PHE A 532 -14.46 1.17 -23.59
N GLY A 533 -13.15 1.11 -23.38
CA GLY A 533 -12.13 0.74 -24.36
C GLY A 533 -11.67 -0.72 -24.23
N THR A 534 -11.12 -1.28 -25.30
CA THR A 534 -10.52 -2.63 -25.24
C THR A 534 -9.12 -2.62 -24.64
N ILE A 535 -8.39 -1.51 -24.75
CA ILE A 535 -7.04 -1.33 -24.17
C ILE A 535 -6.98 0.09 -23.56
N PRO A 536 -7.53 0.30 -22.35
CA PRO A 536 -7.70 1.62 -21.76
C PRO A 536 -6.40 2.27 -21.28
N LEU A 537 -5.34 1.51 -21.02
CA LEU A 537 -4.07 2.04 -20.52
C LEU A 537 -3.11 2.52 -21.63
N GLU A 538 -3.38 2.18 -22.88
CA GLU A 538 -2.59 2.67 -24.02
C GLU A 538 -3.07 4.05 -24.48
N HIS A 539 -2.14 4.86 -24.99
CA HIS A 539 -2.45 6.16 -25.58
C HIS A 539 -3.27 6.05 -26.86
N GLN A 540 -3.04 5.01 -27.66
CA GLN A 540 -3.80 4.77 -28.88
C GLN A 540 -5.27 4.50 -28.52
N PRO A 541 -6.23 5.28 -29.07
CA PRO A 541 -7.65 5.05 -28.80
C PRO A 541 -8.11 3.67 -29.27
N SER A 542 -8.78 2.94 -28.38
CA SER A 542 -9.23 1.56 -28.57
C SER A 542 -10.73 1.37 -28.32
N SER A 543 -11.50 2.47 -28.36
CA SER A 543 -12.93 2.67 -28.03
C SER A 543 -13.12 3.61 -26.83
N THR A 544 -14.21 4.39 -26.87
CA THR A 544 -14.56 5.44 -25.90
C THR A 544 -16.08 5.62 -25.84
N CYS A 545 -16.60 6.09 -24.71
CA CYS A 545 -17.98 6.54 -24.58
C CYS A 545 -18.04 8.08 -24.63
N ASN A 546 -18.82 8.67 -25.53
CA ASN A 546 -18.91 10.14 -25.64
C ASN A 546 -19.89 10.71 -24.61
N MET A 547 -19.36 11.12 -23.46
CA MET A 547 -20.19 11.64 -22.36
C MET A 547 -20.80 13.01 -22.67
N SER A 548 -20.23 13.79 -23.59
CA SER A 548 -20.85 15.05 -24.06
C SER A 548 -22.19 14.87 -24.79
N ARG A 549 -22.57 13.63 -25.13
CA ARG A 549 -23.84 13.31 -25.79
C ARG A 549 -24.82 12.57 -24.88
N ILE A 550 -24.45 12.36 -23.63
CA ILE A 550 -25.24 11.65 -22.63
C ILE A 550 -25.69 12.69 -21.61
N ASP A 551 -26.99 12.76 -21.37
CA ASP A 551 -27.56 13.76 -20.47
C ASP A 551 -27.44 13.32 -19.01
N ASP A 552 -27.62 12.03 -18.74
CA ASP A 552 -27.51 11.43 -17.40
C ASP A 552 -26.64 10.17 -17.44
N PHE A 553 -25.47 10.23 -16.80
CA PHE A 553 -24.68 9.03 -16.52
C PHE A 553 -24.83 8.66 -15.04
N GLY A 554 -25.56 7.58 -14.77
CA GLY A 554 -25.86 7.12 -13.42
C GLY A 554 -25.00 5.92 -13.00
N ILE A 555 -24.45 5.96 -11.80
CA ILE A 555 -23.96 4.75 -11.11
C ILE A 555 -24.90 4.47 -9.95
N ILE A 556 -25.65 3.38 -10.05
CA ILE A 556 -26.56 2.93 -9.00
C ILE A 556 -25.82 1.91 -8.16
N MET A 557 -25.76 2.16 -6.86
CA MET A 557 -24.95 1.42 -5.90
C MET A 557 -25.82 0.93 -4.75
N GLU A 558 -25.57 -0.32 -4.33
CA GLU A 558 -26.17 -0.92 -3.15
C GLU A 558 -25.07 -1.27 -2.14
N PHE A 559 -25.14 -0.70 -0.94
CA PHE A 559 -24.12 -0.83 0.10
C PHE A 559 -24.25 -2.16 0.87
N THR A 560 -23.11 -2.71 1.32
CA THR A 560 -23.12 -3.89 2.20
C THR A 560 -23.59 -3.52 3.61
N PRO A 561 -24.29 -4.42 4.33
CA PRO A 561 -24.69 -4.16 5.72
C PRO A 561 -23.50 -3.92 6.65
N GLU A 562 -22.37 -4.61 6.44
CA GLU A 562 -21.16 -4.40 7.24
C GLU A 562 -20.60 -2.99 7.06
N PHE A 563 -20.58 -2.49 5.82
CA PHE A 563 -20.14 -1.13 5.53
C PHE A 563 -21.02 -0.07 6.22
N LEU A 564 -22.34 -0.25 6.18
CA LEU A 564 -23.28 0.66 6.83
C LEU A 564 -23.13 0.65 8.36
N GLN A 565 -22.77 -0.49 8.95
CA GLN A 565 -22.47 -0.57 10.38
C GLN A 565 -21.24 0.26 10.72
N VAL A 566 -20.16 0.15 9.95
CA VAL A 566 -18.94 0.97 10.15
C VAL A 566 -19.23 2.47 10.02
N VAL A 567 -20.10 2.86 9.08
CA VAL A 567 -20.53 4.25 8.92
C VAL A 567 -21.37 4.74 10.10
N ALA A 568 -22.18 3.84 10.72
CA ALA A 568 -23.03 4.17 11.86
C ALA A 568 -22.27 4.21 13.19
N GLU A 569 -21.24 3.38 13.37
CA GLU A 569 -20.36 3.33 14.56
C GLU A 569 -19.39 4.53 14.67
N ASN A 570 -19.65 5.57 13.89
CA ASN A 570 -18.79 6.72 13.72
C ASN A 570 -18.29 7.33 15.04
N THR A 571 -16.96 7.41 15.16
CA THR A 571 -16.25 7.95 16.32
C THR A 571 -15.88 9.44 16.16
N VAL A 572 -16.11 10.02 14.97
CA VAL A 572 -15.53 11.30 14.52
C VAL A 572 -16.58 12.39 14.27
N ASN A 573 -17.85 12.16 14.65
CA ASN A 573 -18.99 13.09 14.42
C ASN A 573 -19.31 13.44 12.95
N SER A 574 -18.62 12.87 11.95
CA SER A 574 -18.88 13.03 10.51
C SER A 574 -19.64 11.83 9.92
N VAL A 575 -20.96 11.72 10.16
CA VAL A 575 -21.74 10.53 9.74
C VAL A 575 -22.06 10.63 8.25
N GLY A 576 -21.68 9.62 7.47
CA GLY A 576 -22.01 9.55 6.05
C GLY A 576 -20.99 8.79 5.23
N ILE A 577 -21.33 8.61 3.96
CA ILE A 577 -20.52 7.94 2.95
C ILE A 577 -19.97 9.00 2.00
N TYR A 578 -18.66 8.97 1.79
CA TYR A 578 -17.99 9.72 0.75
C TYR A 578 -17.90 8.85 -0.50
N ILE A 579 -18.42 9.36 -1.62
CA ILE A 579 -18.37 8.70 -2.91
C ILE A 579 -17.63 9.61 -3.89
N ALA A 580 -16.69 9.05 -4.63
CA ALA A 580 -16.07 9.77 -5.74
C ALA A 580 -15.98 8.88 -6.96
N ALA A 581 -16.19 9.48 -8.13
CA ALA A 581 -16.04 8.84 -9.43
C ALA A 581 -15.12 9.68 -10.31
N TYR A 582 -14.11 9.02 -10.88
CA TYR A 582 -13.07 9.58 -11.73
C TYR A 582 -13.17 8.98 -13.13
N VAL A 583 -12.98 9.82 -14.15
CA VAL A 583 -13.02 9.41 -15.55
C VAL A 583 -11.83 9.97 -16.30
N VAL A 584 -11.20 9.12 -17.11
CA VAL A 584 -10.18 9.55 -18.07
C VAL A 584 -10.85 9.84 -19.41
N SER A 585 -10.64 11.04 -19.91
CA SER A 585 -11.23 11.58 -21.13
C SER A 585 -10.15 11.97 -22.13
N TYR A 586 -10.48 11.90 -23.43
CA TYR A 586 -9.63 12.44 -24.47
C TYR A 586 -10.00 13.88 -24.81
N ASN A 587 -8.99 14.71 -25.02
CA ASN A 587 -9.12 16.03 -25.60
C ASN A 587 -8.00 16.27 -26.62
N ILE A 588 -8.08 17.37 -27.37
CA ILE A 588 -7.04 17.77 -28.31
C ILE A 588 -6.49 19.12 -27.83
N ILE A 589 -5.17 19.20 -27.65
CA ILE A 589 -4.49 20.48 -27.46
C ILE A 589 -3.83 20.89 -28.78
N ARG A 590 -4.09 22.13 -29.20
CA ARG A 590 -3.49 22.72 -30.40
C ARG A 590 -2.43 23.73 -29.98
N ILE A 591 -1.27 23.65 -30.60
CA ILE A 591 -0.17 24.59 -30.39
C ILE A 591 0.14 25.25 -31.73
N MET A 592 -0.15 26.54 -31.83
CA MET A 592 -0.01 27.33 -33.06
C MET A 592 0.43 28.74 -32.72
N SER A 593 1.31 29.32 -33.54
CA SER A 593 1.71 30.72 -33.44
C SER A 593 2.21 31.16 -32.06
N GLY A 594 2.89 30.27 -31.32
CA GLY A 594 3.43 30.59 -30.00
C GLY A 594 2.47 30.40 -28.82
N MET A 595 1.24 29.93 -29.06
CA MET A 595 0.17 29.78 -28.06
C MET A 595 -0.38 28.35 -28.07
N ALA A 596 -0.96 27.93 -26.95
CA ALA A 596 -1.69 26.66 -26.83
C ALA A 596 -3.14 26.89 -26.40
N GLY A 597 -4.03 25.99 -26.81
CA GLY A 597 -5.40 25.93 -26.32
C GLY A 597 -6.04 24.57 -26.53
N LEU A 598 -7.01 24.24 -25.67
CA LEU A 598 -7.85 23.05 -25.83
C LEU A 598 -8.85 23.25 -26.99
N ALA A 599 -9.01 22.22 -27.82
CA ALA A 599 -9.95 22.23 -28.93
C ALA A 599 -11.41 22.12 -28.45
N PHE A 600 -11.64 21.35 -27.38
CA PHE A 600 -12.96 21.20 -26.77
C PHE A 600 -12.91 21.70 -25.33
N GLN A 601 -13.65 22.78 -25.06
CA GLN A 601 -13.87 23.30 -23.73
C GLN A 601 -15.18 22.73 -23.17
N VAL A 602 -15.18 22.44 -21.87
CA VAL A 602 -16.40 22.11 -21.15
C VAL A 602 -17.12 23.43 -20.89
N SER A 603 -18.38 23.57 -21.33
CA SER A 603 -19.23 24.66 -20.89
C SER A 603 -19.46 24.48 -19.38
N THR A 604 -18.82 25.32 -18.57
CA THR A 604 -19.00 25.39 -17.12
C THR A 604 -20.45 25.58 -16.74
#